data_AF-A0A3M0JE08-F1
#
_entry.id   AF-A0A3M0JE08-F1
#
_cell.length_a   1.000
_cell.length_b   1.000
_cell.length_c   1.000
_cell.angle_alpha   90.00
_cell.angle_beta   90.00
_cell.angle_gamma   90.00
#
_symmetry.space_group_name_H-M   'P 1'
#
loop_
_entity.id
_entity.type
_entity.pdbx_description
1 polymer ?
#
loop_
_entity_poly.entity_id
_entity_poly.type
_entity_poly.pdbx_seq_one_letter_code
_entity_poly.pdbx_strand_id
1 'polypeptide(L)'
;MILTDSQFIIWEAKWRRALNELRDKYQRGANAGLTVAQLAGDPPLDNPAHQARLFPREVLTDIKNAARKAMVKIPSTGVTESSYTDIKQGPSKSFTSLIDRLTQAVDRQVSDEGVKPHLIWCLAFANANPECKRIISAKSGQPSVAEMIRGMQQEPTPPIVRHFSNSTIAKLKENPLVLVRNPETGQIEGPFKLITWGKGYACVSTAVKSKWLVARHVKLYRVQTQADADPKTREKEVSTQK
;
A
#
# COMPACT_ATOMS: atom_id res chain seq x y z
N MET A 1 -14.13 -12.14 -30.73
CA MET A 1 -14.71 -11.09 -29.88
C MET A 1 -13.99 -11.10 -28.54
N ILE A 2 -13.62 -9.94 -27.98
CA ILE A 2 -12.82 -9.85 -26.73
C ILE A 2 -13.66 -10.19 -25.49
N LEU A 3 -14.98 -10.09 -25.59
CA LEU A 3 -15.94 -10.34 -24.52
C LEU A 3 -16.73 -11.63 -24.80
N THR A 4 -17.09 -12.35 -23.74
CA THR A 4 -18.14 -13.38 -23.80
C THR A 4 -19.52 -12.75 -24.03
N ASP A 5 -20.51 -13.53 -24.45
CA ASP A 5 -21.87 -13.02 -24.70
C ASP A 5 -22.47 -12.34 -23.45
N SER A 6 -22.28 -12.94 -22.27
CA SER A 6 -22.73 -12.35 -21.00
C SER A 6 -22.06 -11.01 -20.70
N GLN A 7 -20.75 -10.90 -20.96
CA GLN A 7 -20.00 -9.66 -20.77
C GLN A 7 -20.40 -8.59 -21.77
N PHE A 8 -20.68 -8.99 -23.02
CA PHE A 8 -21.18 -8.08 -24.05
C PHE A 8 -22.53 -7.48 -23.65
N ILE A 9 -23.48 -8.30 -23.18
CA ILE A 9 -24.79 -7.81 -22.70
C ILE A 9 -24.63 -6.80 -21.55
N ILE A 10 -23.78 -7.11 -20.57
CA ILE A 10 -23.52 -6.21 -19.43
C ILE A 10 -22.86 -4.91 -19.91
N TRP A 11 -21.89 -5.01 -20.81
CA TRP A 11 -21.20 -3.86 -21.40
C TRP A 11 -22.16 -2.97 -22.16
N GLU A 12 -22.98 -3.54 -23.04
CA GLU A 12 -23.95 -2.80 -23.85
C GLU A 12 -24.93 -2.05 -22.96
N ALA A 13 -25.49 -2.70 -21.94
CA ALA A 13 -26.39 -2.06 -20.98
C ALA A 13 -25.73 -0.86 -20.27
N LYS A 14 -24.47 -1.00 -19.83
CA LYS A 14 -23.71 0.09 -19.20
C LYS A 14 -23.38 1.21 -20.19
N TRP A 15 -22.99 0.86 -21.41
CA TRP A 15 -22.65 1.84 -22.45
C TRP A 15 -23.89 2.63 -22.88
N ARG A 16 -25.04 1.97 -23.10
CA ARG A 16 -26.33 2.62 -23.39
C ARG A 16 -26.76 3.57 -22.28
N ARG A 17 -26.52 3.23 -21.01
CA ARG A 17 -26.77 4.16 -19.89
C ARG A 17 -25.88 5.41 -19.97
N ALA A 18 -24.59 5.24 -20.26
CA ALA A 18 -23.67 6.37 -20.44
C ALA A 18 -24.05 7.25 -21.64
N LEU A 19 -24.56 6.67 -22.73
CA LEU A 19 -25.08 7.45 -23.87
C LEU A 19 -26.32 8.27 -23.50
N ASN A 20 -27.19 7.77 -22.62
CA ASN A 20 -28.32 8.56 -22.10
C ASN A 20 -27.83 9.76 -21.27
N GLU A 21 -26.81 9.57 -20.42
CA GLU A 21 -26.19 10.67 -19.66
C GLU A 21 -25.58 11.72 -20.59
N LEU A 22 -24.95 11.30 -21.70
CA LEU A 22 -24.43 12.21 -22.73
C LEU A 22 -25.55 12.97 -23.45
N ARG A 23 -26.65 12.30 -23.80
CA ARG A 23 -27.84 12.96 -24.38
C ARG A 23 -28.33 14.06 -23.43
N ASP A 24 -28.46 13.76 -22.14
CA ASP A 24 -28.95 14.71 -21.14
C ASP A 24 -28.00 15.91 -21.01
N LYS A 25 -26.69 15.67 -21.06
CA LYS A 25 -25.66 16.73 -21.14
C LYS A 25 -25.84 17.62 -22.38
N TYR A 26 -26.22 17.05 -23.52
CA TYR A 26 -26.37 17.80 -24.77
C TYR A 26 -27.68 18.57 -24.92
N GLN A 27 -28.71 18.29 -24.11
CA GLN A 27 -30.04 18.92 -24.22
C GLN A 27 -30.02 20.46 -24.23
N ARG A 28 -28.99 21.09 -23.66
CA ARG A 28 -28.86 22.56 -23.59
C ARG A 28 -27.84 23.15 -24.56
N GLY A 29 -27.31 22.36 -25.49
CA GLY A 29 -26.24 22.77 -26.41
C GLY A 29 -26.58 22.56 -27.89
N ALA A 30 -25.62 22.85 -28.76
CA ALA A 30 -25.74 22.67 -30.21
C ALA A 30 -26.04 21.22 -30.64
N ASN A 31 -25.79 20.25 -29.75
CA ASN A 31 -25.98 18.82 -29.96
C ASN A 31 -27.31 18.28 -29.38
N ALA A 32 -28.25 19.15 -28.97
CA ALA A 32 -29.50 18.74 -28.31
C ALA A 32 -30.40 17.84 -29.14
N GLY A 33 -30.30 17.89 -30.47
CA GLY A 33 -31.06 17.04 -31.40
C GLY A 33 -30.55 15.60 -31.50
N LEU A 34 -29.42 15.26 -30.88
CA LEU A 34 -28.85 13.92 -30.95
C LEU A 34 -29.61 12.93 -30.07
N THR A 35 -30.05 11.84 -30.67
CA THR A 35 -30.73 10.74 -30.00
C THR A 35 -29.75 9.66 -29.55
N VAL A 36 -30.13 8.85 -28.56
CA VAL A 36 -29.32 7.70 -28.12
C VAL A 36 -29.12 6.70 -29.25
N ALA A 37 -30.12 6.49 -30.12
CA ALA A 37 -30.02 5.64 -31.29
C ALA A 37 -28.94 6.11 -32.27
N GLN A 38 -28.84 7.43 -32.50
CA GLN A 38 -27.75 8.00 -33.29
C GLN A 38 -26.39 7.79 -32.62
N LEU A 39 -26.28 8.09 -31.32
CA LEU A 39 -25.03 7.95 -30.56
C LEU A 39 -24.56 6.48 -30.47
N ALA A 40 -25.50 5.54 -30.44
CA ALA A 40 -25.25 4.09 -30.40
C ALA A 40 -24.99 3.50 -31.79
N GLY A 41 -25.42 4.19 -32.86
CA GLY A 41 -25.41 3.67 -34.22
C GLY A 41 -26.40 2.55 -34.42
N ASP A 42 -27.57 2.64 -33.80
CA ASP A 42 -28.65 1.66 -33.98
C ASP A 42 -29.21 1.78 -35.41
N PRO A 43 -29.54 0.67 -36.10
CA PRO A 43 -30.18 0.72 -37.41
C PRO A 43 -31.48 1.56 -37.39
N PRO A 44 -31.76 2.37 -38.43
CA PRO A 44 -31.07 2.48 -39.72
C PRO A 44 -29.90 3.49 -39.75
N LEU A 45 -29.43 3.95 -38.58
CA LEU A 45 -28.45 5.02 -38.43
C LEU A 45 -27.01 4.49 -38.28
N ASP A 46 -26.78 3.23 -38.62
CA ASP A 46 -25.55 2.46 -38.43
C ASP A 46 -24.52 2.65 -39.57
N ASN A 47 -24.83 3.46 -40.59
CA ASN A 47 -23.91 3.72 -41.70
C ASN A 47 -22.66 4.51 -41.24
N PRO A 48 -21.44 3.93 -41.31
CA PRO A 48 -20.24 4.58 -40.78
C PRO A 48 -19.84 5.87 -41.50
N ALA A 49 -20.04 5.93 -42.83
CA ALA A 49 -19.71 7.12 -43.61
C ALA A 49 -20.64 8.29 -43.29
N HIS A 50 -21.91 7.99 -43.03
CA HIS A 50 -22.89 8.98 -42.58
C HIS A 50 -22.55 9.47 -41.17
N GLN A 51 -22.26 8.56 -40.23
CA GLN A 51 -21.89 8.92 -38.85
C GLN A 51 -20.63 9.80 -38.77
N ALA A 52 -19.60 9.48 -39.56
CA ALA A 52 -18.35 10.26 -39.58
C ALA A 52 -18.53 11.70 -40.10
N ARG A 53 -19.55 11.94 -40.93
CA ARG A 53 -19.90 13.28 -41.43
C ARG A 53 -20.85 14.02 -40.48
N LEU A 54 -21.78 13.29 -39.87
CA LEU A 54 -22.83 13.86 -39.02
C LEU A 54 -22.29 14.32 -37.66
N PHE A 55 -21.39 13.55 -37.05
CA PHE A 55 -20.96 13.83 -35.68
C PHE A 55 -19.79 14.82 -35.62
N PRO A 56 -19.91 15.89 -34.81
CA PRO A 56 -18.76 16.66 -34.38
C PRO A 56 -17.70 15.79 -33.70
N ARG A 57 -16.41 16.14 -33.86
CA ARG A 57 -15.28 15.39 -33.27
C ARG A 57 -15.37 15.25 -31.75
N GLU A 58 -15.94 16.24 -31.09
CA GLU A 58 -16.22 16.25 -29.65
C GLU A 58 -17.21 15.13 -29.26
N VAL A 59 -18.29 14.96 -30.02
CA VAL A 59 -19.30 13.93 -29.76
C VAL A 59 -18.70 12.54 -29.95
N LEU A 60 -17.91 12.33 -31.01
CA LEU A 60 -17.19 11.07 -31.23
C LEU A 60 -16.22 10.76 -30.08
N THR A 61 -15.57 11.79 -29.53
CA THR A 61 -14.65 11.64 -28.38
C THR A 61 -15.41 11.27 -27.11
N ASP A 62 -16.57 11.90 -26.87
CA ASP A 62 -17.45 11.59 -25.74
C ASP A 62 -18.00 10.15 -25.83
N ILE A 63 -18.47 9.71 -27.00
CA ILE A 63 -18.92 8.33 -27.24
C ILE A 63 -17.78 7.32 -26.97
N LYS A 64 -16.58 7.59 -27.49
CA LYS A 64 -15.39 6.77 -27.25
C LYS A 64 -15.07 6.66 -25.76
N ASN A 65 -15.11 7.77 -25.05
CA ASN A 65 -14.84 7.80 -23.61
C ASN A 65 -15.92 7.06 -22.81
N ALA A 66 -17.19 7.18 -23.19
CA ALA A 66 -18.29 6.42 -22.60
C ALA A 66 -18.12 4.91 -22.80
N ALA A 67 -17.78 4.48 -24.03
CA ALA A 67 -17.51 3.08 -24.36
C ALA A 67 -16.34 2.51 -23.54
N ARG A 68 -15.24 3.27 -23.45
CA ARG A 68 -14.07 2.92 -22.65
C ARG A 68 -14.42 2.81 -21.16
N LYS A 69 -15.20 3.76 -20.62
CA LYS A 69 -15.65 3.74 -19.22
C LYS A 69 -16.54 2.52 -18.93
N ALA A 70 -17.44 2.18 -19.85
CA ALA A 70 -18.26 0.97 -19.73
C ALA A 70 -17.41 -0.31 -19.74
N MET A 71 -16.35 -0.36 -20.57
CA MET A 71 -15.45 -1.51 -20.68
C MET A 71 -14.71 -1.83 -19.37
N VAL A 72 -14.24 -0.80 -18.65
CA VAL A 72 -13.56 -0.98 -17.34
C VAL A 72 -14.49 -1.58 -16.29
N LYS A 73 -15.80 -1.36 -16.44
CA LYS A 73 -16.83 -1.83 -15.51
C LYS A 73 -17.31 -3.26 -15.75
N ILE A 74 -16.76 -3.97 -16.72
CA ILE A 74 -17.12 -5.37 -16.99
C ILE A 74 -16.33 -6.29 -16.03
N PRO A 75 -17.00 -7.23 -15.35
CA PRO A 75 -16.33 -8.28 -14.57
C PRO A 75 -15.45 -9.19 -15.45
N SER A 76 -14.30 -9.62 -14.93
CA SER A 76 -13.48 -10.65 -15.57
C SER A 76 -14.19 -12.01 -15.48
N THR A 77 -14.16 -12.78 -16.57
CA THR A 77 -14.88 -14.06 -16.67
C THR A 77 -14.51 -15.02 -15.53
N GLY A 78 -15.52 -15.57 -14.85
CA GLY A 78 -15.32 -16.55 -13.76
C GLY A 78 -14.97 -15.96 -12.40
N VAL A 79 -14.92 -14.63 -12.25
CA VAL A 79 -14.65 -13.97 -10.96
C VAL A 79 -15.96 -13.46 -10.35
N THR A 80 -16.37 -14.03 -9.22
CA THR A 80 -17.41 -13.44 -8.37
C THR A 80 -16.87 -12.11 -7.85
N GLU A 81 -17.46 -10.98 -8.27
CA GLU A 81 -17.01 -9.67 -7.80
C GLU A 81 -17.26 -9.56 -6.30
N SER A 82 -16.18 -9.50 -5.52
CA SER A 82 -16.29 -9.19 -4.10
C SER A 82 -16.74 -7.74 -3.94
N SER A 83 -17.65 -7.48 -3.01
CA SER A 83 -17.95 -6.11 -2.60
C SER A 83 -16.65 -5.43 -2.18
N TYR A 84 -16.47 -4.15 -2.51
CA TYR A 84 -15.27 -3.41 -2.08
C TYR A 84 -15.08 -3.43 -0.56
N THR A 85 -16.16 -3.62 0.22
CA THR A 85 -16.16 -3.73 1.68
C THR A 85 -15.52 -5.02 2.21
N ASP A 86 -15.59 -6.10 1.42
CA ASP A 86 -15.17 -7.44 1.85
C ASP A 86 -13.70 -7.71 1.53
N ILE A 87 -13.07 -6.81 0.76
CA ILE A 87 -11.69 -6.95 0.31
C ILE A 87 -10.74 -6.69 1.48
N LYS A 88 -10.17 -7.77 2.00
CA LYS A 88 -9.16 -7.74 3.07
C LYS A 88 -7.83 -8.38 2.64
N GLN A 89 -6.76 -7.97 3.31
CA GLN A 89 -5.45 -8.60 3.14
C GLN A 89 -5.37 -9.84 4.02
N GLY A 90 -5.07 -10.99 3.42
CA GLY A 90 -4.76 -12.20 4.18
C GLY A 90 -3.37 -12.13 4.82
N PRO A 91 -3.03 -13.04 5.76
CA PRO A 91 -1.75 -13.02 6.49
C PRO A 91 -0.52 -12.99 5.58
N SER A 92 -0.57 -13.71 4.46
CA SER A 92 0.53 -13.84 3.49
C SER A 92 0.28 -13.12 2.17
N LYS A 93 -0.85 -12.41 2.01
CA LYS A 93 -1.15 -11.68 0.77
C LYS A 93 -0.37 -10.37 0.73
N SER A 94 0.11 -9.97 -0.45
CA SER A 94 0.82 -8.70 -0.63
C SER A 94 -0.11 -7.50 -0.48
N PHE A 95 0.45 -6.38 -0.01
CA PHE A 95 -0.28 -5.12 0.12
C PHE A 95 -0.65 -4.53 -1.24
N THR A 96 0.20 -4.67 -2.26
CA THR A 96 -0.10 -4.24 -3.63
C THR A 96 -1.32 -4.97 -4.20
N SER A 97 -1.42 -6.29 -3.98
CA SER A 97 -2.61 -7.07 -4.36
C SER A 97 -3.88 -6.64 -3.61
N LEU A 98 -3.76 -6.11 -2.38
CA LEU A 98 -4.89 -5.47 -1.71
C LEU A 98 -5.30 -4.20 -2.45
N ILE A 99 -4.35 -3.31 -2.76
CA ILE A 99 -4.62 -2.04 -3.45
C ILE A 99 -5.23 -2.27 -4.83
N ASP A 100 -4.71 -3.20 -5.62
CA ASP A 100 -5.21 -3.47 -6.98
C ASP A 100 -6.66 -3.95 -6.95
N ARG A 101 -6.98 -4.89 -6.04
CA ARG A 101 -8.36 -5.39 -5.87
C ARG A 101 -9.30 -4.31 -5.34
N LEU A 102 -8.86 -3.50 -4.37
CA LEU A 102 -9.65 -2.38 -3.84
C LEU A 102 -9.93 -1.35 -4.93
N THR A 103 -8.91 -0.94 -5.66
CA THR A 103 -9.03 0.04 -6.77
C THR A 103 -9.99 -0.48 -7.82
N GLN A 104 -9.83 -1.73 -8.25
CA GLN A 104 -10.72 -2.36 -9.21
C GLN A 104 -12.18 -2.41 -8.71
N ALA A 105 -12.42 -2.85 -7.49
CA ALA A 105 -13.78 -2.96 -6.96
C ALA A 105 -14.42 -1.58 -6.75
N VAL A 106 -13.68 -0.62 -6.22
CA VAL A 106 -14.16 0.76 -6.03
C VAL A 106 -14.46 1.42 -7.38
N ASP A 107 -13.61 1.26 -8.39
CA ASP A 107 -13.84 1.83 -9.71
C ASP A 107 -15.09 1.31 -10.41
N ARG A 108 -15.44 0.04 -10.14
CA ARG A 108 -16.61 -0.61 -10.71
C ARG A 108 -17.90 -0.29 -9.97
N GLN A 109 -17.83 -0.25 -8.63
CA GLN A 109 -19.01 -0.18 -7.75
C GLN A 109 -19.36 1.26 -7.34
N VAL A 110 -18.40 2.19 -7.32
CA VAL A 110 -18.61 3.57 -6.89
C VAL A 110 -18.75 4.50 -8.09
N SER A 111 -19.85 5.25 -8.13
CA SER A 111 -20.17 6.17 -9.24
C SER A 111 -19.49 7.53 -9.12
N ASP A 112 -19.34 8.05 -7.90
CA ASP A 112 -18.73 9.35 -7.64
C ASP A 112 -17.20 9.22 -7.68
N GLU A 113 -16.57 9.88 -8.66
CA GLU A 113 -15.12 9.85 -8.86
C GLU A 113 -14.36 10.63 -7.78
N GLY A 114 -14.99 11.63 -7.14
CA GLY A 114 -14.36 12.46 -6.12
C GLY A 114 -14.13 11.72 -4.81
N VAL A 115 -14.97 10.73 -4.49
CA VAL A 115 -14.84 9.96 -3.24
C VAL A 115 -13.92 8.75 -3.36
N LYS A 116 -13.66 8.24 -4.58
CA LYS A 116 -12.88 7.01 -4.78
C LYS A 116 -11.48 7.07 -4.15
N PRO A 117 -10.68 8.14 -4.33
CA PRO A 117 -9.32 8.17 -3.75
C PRO A 117 -9.35 8.09 -2.22
N HIS A 118 -10.30 8.79 -1.60
CA HIS A 118 -10.46 8.78 -0.15
C HIS A 118 -10.95 7.40 0.34
N LEU A 119 -11.91 6.79 -0.36
CA LEU A 119 -12.43 5.47 -0.01
C LEU A 119 -11.36 4.38 -0.13
N ILE A 120 -10.58 4.38 -1.22
CA ILE A 120 -9.45 3.45 -1.42
C ILE A 120 -8.45 3.62 -0.29
N TRP A 121 -8.13 4.85 0.11
CA TRP A 121 -7.23 5.12 1.21
C TRP A 121 -7.74 4.55 2.54
N CYS A 122 -9.01 4.83 2.90
CA CYS A 122 -9.63 4.35 4.13
C CYS A 122 -9.63 2.81 4.20
N LEU A 123 -10.03 2.16 3.11
CA LEU A 123 -10.07 0.70 3.03
C LEU A 123 -8.67 0.08 3.05
N ALA A 124 -7.71 0.68 2.35
CA ALA A 124 -6.33 0.21 2.34
C ALA A 124 -5.74 0.16 3.76
N PHE A 125 -5.99 1.19 4.57
CA PHE A 125 -5.54 1.22 5.96
C PHE A 125 -6.33 0.25 6.85
N ALA A 126 -7.67 0.30 6.79
CA ALA A 126 -8.53 -0.51 7.67
C ALA A 126 -8.37 -2.02 7.44
N ASN A 127 -8.20 -2.43 6.18
CA ASN A 127 -8.20 -3.83 5.75
C ASN A 127 -6.80 -4.42 5.53
N ALA A 128 -5.74 -3.64 5.81
CA ALA A 128 -4.37 -4.13 5.86
C ALA A 128 -4.15 -5.16 6.98
N ASN A 129 -3.19 -6.06 6.77
CA ASN A 129 -2.74 -6.97 7.82
C ASN A 129 -1.97 -6.20 8.93
N PRO A 130 -1.74 -6.80 10.11
CA PRO A 130 -1.11 -6.10 11.23
C PRO A 130 0.29 -5.53 10.92
N GLU A 131 1.08 -6.22 10.12
CA GLU A 131 2.43 -5.78 9.75
C GLU A 131 2.39 -4.56 8.83
N CYS A 132 1.52 -4.57 7.82
CA CYS A 132 1.30 -3.43 6.96
C CYS A 132 0.75 -2.23 7.75
N LYS A 133 -0.18 -2.45 8.70
CA LYS A 133 -0.68 -1.39 9.58
C LYS A 133 0.46 -0.75 10.38
N ARG A 134 1.38 -1.54 10.94
CA ARG A 134 2.56 -1.04 11.67
C ARG A 134 3.42 -0.12 10.80
N ILE A 135 3.70 -0.53 9.56
CA ILE A 135 4.51 0.25 8.61
C ILE A 135 3.80 1.55 8.21
N ILE A 136 2.48 1.52 8.00
CA ILE A 136 1.70 2.71 7.64
C ILE A 136 1.64 3.69 8.81
N SER A 137 1.37 3.21 10.03
CA SER A 137 1.29 4.03 11.24
C SER A 137 2.63 4.64 11.68
N ALA A 138 3.76 4.07 11.25
CA ALA A 138 5.08 4.63 11.52
C ALA A 138 5.38 5.90 10.71
N LYS A 139 4.58 6.20 9.67
CA LYS A 139 4.72 7.42 8.87
C LYS A 139 4.04 8.59 9.59
N SER A 140 4.68 9.75 9.58
CA SER A 140 4.09 10.98 10.12
C SER A 140 2.99 11.51 9.20
N GLY A 141 1.84 11.87 9.77
CA GLY A 141 0.71 12.44 9.02
C GLY A 141 -0.14 11.38 8.31
N GLN A 142 -0.89 11.80 7.30
CA GLN A 142 -1.74 10.92 6.48
C GLN A 142 -0.97 10.49 5.22
N PRO A 143 -0.35 9.30 5.18
CA PRO A 143 0.46 8.89 4.04
C PRO A 143 -0.43 8.59 2.83
N SER A 144 -0.04 9.01 1.64
CA SER A 144 -0.69 8.60 0.38
C SER A 144 -0.57 7.10 0.14
N VAL A 145 -1.45 6.52 -0.70
CA VAL A 145 -1.39 5.10 -1.07
C VAL A 145 -0.02 4.73 -1.67
N ALA A 146 0.57 5.63 -2.46
CA ALA A 146 1.91 5.43 -3.02
C ALA A 146 2.99 5.38 -1.92
N GLU A 147 2.88 6.20 -0.88
CA GLU A 147 3.79 6.15 0.28
C GLU A 147 3.61 4.88 1.10
N MET A 148 2.37 4.39 1.25
CA MET A 148 2.10 3.10 1.88
C MET A 148 2.80 1.98 1.12
N ILE A 149 2.62 1.91 -0.21
CA ILE A 149 3.27 0.90 -1.07
C ILE A 149 4.80 0.98 -0.97
N ARG A 150 5.38 2.19 -1.05
CA ARG A 150 6.83 2.38 -0.89
C ARG A 150 7.32 1.93 0.48
N GLY A 151 6.56 2.19 1.55
CA GLY A 151 6.88 1.70 2.89
C GLY A 151 7.02 0.18 2.94
N MET A 152 6.16 -0.55 2.23
CA MET A 152 6.23 -2.03 2.17
C MET A 152 7.44 -2.54 1.39
N GLN A 153 7.93 -1.76 0.40
CA GLN A 153 9.09 -2.13 -0.42
C GLN A 153 10.43 -1.75 0.24
N GLN A 154 10.43 -0.69 1.06
CA GLN A 154 11.62 -0.18 1.73
C GLN A 154 11.90 -0.81 3.09
N GLU A 155 10.99 -1.62 3.63
CA GLU A 155 11.27 -2.49 4.76
C GLU A 155 11.72 -3.87 4.23
N PRO A 156 13.02 -4.11 3.98
CA PRO A 156 13.53 -5.41 4.34
C PRO A 156 13.42 -5.40 5.86
N THR A 157 12.38 -5.94 6.50
CA THR A 157 12.46 -6.17 7.95
C THR A 157 13.61 -7.15 8.14
N PRO A 158 14.85 -6.70 8.44
CA PRO A 158 15.94 -7.62 8.51
C PRO A 158 15.70 -8.39 9.81
N PRO A 159 16.02 -9.69 9.86
CA PRO A 159 15.80 -10.53 11.05
C PRO A 159 16.21 -9.88 12.40
N ILE A 160 17.19 -8.97 12.36
CA ILE A 160 17.62 -8.10 13.44
C ILE A 160 16.50 -7.21 14.04
N VAL A 161 15.67 -6.56 13.23
CA VAL A 161 14.59 -5.65 13.68
C VAL A 161 13.46 -6.45 14.33
N ARG A 162 13.18 -7.66 13.83
CA ARG A 162 12.21 -8.60 14.43
C ARG A 162 12.66 -9.11 15.79
N HIS A 163 13.98 -9.31 15.97
CA HIS A 163 14.54 -9.76 17.24
C HIS A 163 14.47 -8.68 18.32
N PHE A 164 14.63 -7.41 17.94
CA PHE A 164 14.64 -6.28 18.87
C PHE A 164 13.30 -5.52 18.96
N SER A 165 12.19 -6.09 18.48
CA SER A 165 10.89 -5.39 18.42
C SER A 165 10.33 -4.95 19.77
N ASN A 166 10.79 -5.54 20.88
CA ASN A 166 10.42 -5.15 22.25
C ASN A 166 11.40 -4.18 22.93
N SER A 167 12.54 -3.90 22.30
CA SER A 167 13.51 -2.92 22.79
C SER A 167 13.29 -1.62 22.04
N THR A 168 13.03 -0.53 22.76
CA THR A 168 12.75 0.82 22.26
C THR A 168 13.86 1.39 21.36
N ILE A 169 13.97 0.92 20.13
CA ILE A 169 14.91 1.43 19.13
C ILE A 169 14.18 1.71 17.82
N ALA A 170 13.24 2.66 17.86
CA ALA A 170 12.65 3.30 16.69
C ALA A 170 13.66 4.11 15.84
N LYS A 171 14.98 3.87 15.98
CA LYS A 171 16.05 4.74 15.44
C LYS A 171 17.28 4.00 14.90
N LEU A 172 17.23 2.71 14.58
CA LEU A 172 18.38 2.09 13.88
C LEU A 172 18.37 2.50 12.41
N LYS A 173 18.81 3.74 12.16
CA LYS A 173 19.24 4.22 10.83
C LYS A 173 20.58 3.60 10.42
N GLU A 174 21.30 3.01 11.40
CA GLU A 174 22.59 2.32 11.25
C GLU A 174 22.59 0.98 12.01
N ASN A 175 23.53 0.10 11.67
CA ASN A 175 23.71 -1.21 12.30
C ASN A 175 24.06 -1.08 13.81
N PRO A 176 23.31 -1.75 14.72
CA PRO A 176 23.54 -1.63 16.16
C PRO A 176 24.90 -2.19 16.57
N LEU A 177 25.49 -1.61 17.61
CA LEU A 177 26.74 -2.10 18.20
C LEU A 177 26.46 -3.25 19.15
N VAL A 178 27.29 -4.29 19.09
CA VAL A 178 27.19 -5.48 19.95
C VAL A 178 28.53 -5.83 20.58
N LEU A 179 28.44 -6.39 21.79
CA LEU A 179 29.53 -7.04 22.49
C LEU A 179 29.43 -8.55 22.28
N VAL A 180 30.56 -9.20 22.04
CA VAL A 180 30.66 -10.62 21.72
C VAL A 180 31.49 -11.29 22.79
N ARG A 181 30.93 -12.29 23.47
CA ARG A 181 31.69 -13.14 24.38
C ARG A 181 32.39 -14.24 23.59
N ASN A 182 33.71 -14.30 23.66
CA ASN A 182 34.48 -15.36 23.07
C ASN A 182 34.23 -16.67 23.86
N PRO A 183 33.74 -17.75 23.22
CA PRO A 183 33.44 -19.00 23.92
C PRO A 183 34.69 -19.73 24.40
N GLU A 184 35.86 -19.51 23.80
CA GLU A 184 37.11 -20.19 24.14
C GLU A 184 37.83 -19.50 25.30
N THR A 185 37.82 -18.16 25.33
CA THR A 185 38.57 -17.37 26.33
C THR A 185 37.67 -16.72 27.38
N GLY A 186 36.35 -16.73 27.17
CA GLY A 186 35.37 -16.05 28.01
C GLY A 186 35.41 -14.51 27.94
N GLN A 187 36.36 -13.92 27.22
CA GLN A 187 36.56 -12.48 27.10
C GLN A 187 35.43 -11.82 26.30
N ILE A 188 35.13 -10.56 26.63
CA ILE A 188 34.16 -9.75 25.90
C ILE A 188 34.92 -8.91 24.88
N GLU A 189 34.66 -9.15 23.60
CA GLU A 189 35.21 -8.44 22.45
C GLU A 189 34.16 -7.47 21.88
N GLY A 190 34.59 -6.32 21.38
CA GLY A 190 33.72 -5.32 20.75
C GLY A 190 33.99 -3.90 21.26
N PRO A 191 33.16 -2.91 20.87
CA PRO A 191 31.90 -3.04 20.14
C PRO A 191 32.06 -3.30 18.63
N PHE A 192 31.28 -4.24 18.08
CA PHE A 192 31.22 -4.51 16.64
C PHE A 192 29.88 -4.10 16.03
N LYS A 193 29.88 -3.70 14.75
CA LYS A 193 28.63 -3.41 14.02
C LYS A 193 27.92 -4.73 13.69
N LEU A 194 26.66 -4.88 14.12
CA LEU A 194 25.86 -6.06 13.83
C LEU A 194 25.23 -5.95 12.43
N ILE A 195 25.57 -6.88 11.54
CA ILE A 195 25.10 -6.90 10.15
C ILE A 195 23.73 -7.59 10.05
N THR A 196 23.58 -8.76 10.66
CA THR A 196 22.30 -9.52 10.65
C THR A 196 22.23 -10.53 11.80
N TRP A 197 21.03 -11.04 12.10
CA TRP A 197 20.79 -11.97 13.20
C TRP A 197 19.60 -12.87 12.94
N GLY A 198 19.78 -14.20 12.96
CA GLY A 198 18.68 -15.14 12.77
C GLY A 198 19.08 -16.59 12.99
N LYS A 199 18.08 -17.46 13.25
CA LYS A 199 18.25 -18.92 13.40
C LYS A 199 19.34 -19.34 14.41
N GLY A 200 19.52 -18.59 15.49
CA GLY A 200 20.50 -18.88 16.54
C GLY A 200 21.90 -18.31 16.29
N TYR A 201 22.11 -17.53 15.24
CA TYR A 201 23.39 -16.92 14.88
C TYR A 201 23.28 -15.41 14.63
N ALA A 202 24.40 -14.72 14.79
CA ALA A 202 24.60 -13.29 14.59
C ALA A 202 25.83 -13.05 13.72
N CYS A 203 25.75 -12.16 12.74
CA CYS A 203 26.88 -11.76 11.89
C CYS A 203 27.33 -10.35 12.27
N VAL A 204 28.59 -10.19 12.67
CA VAL A 204 29.17 -8.89 13.06
C VAL A 204 30.28 -8.49 12.10
N SER A 205 30.41 -7.20 11.82
CA SER A 205 31.53 -6.62 11.08
C SER A 205 32.67 -6.31 12.05
N THR A 206 33.80 -6.99 11.88
CA THR A 206 35.07 -6.60 12.52
C THR A 206 35.90 -5.75 11.56
N ALA A 207 37.00 -5.15 12.03
CA ALA A 207 37.91 -4.37 11.17
C ALA A 207 38.53 -5.17 10.02
N VAL A 208 38.57 -6.50 10.15
CA VAL A 208 39.26 -7.39 9.20
C VAL A 208 38.27 -8.17 8.34
N LYS A 209 37.17 -8.68 8.91
CA LYS A 209 36.16 -9.47 8.20
C LYS A 209 34.83 -9.55 8.92
N SER A 210 33.79 -9.99 8.22
CA SER A 210 32.54 -10.38 8.86
C SER A 210 32.70 -11.72 9.59
N LYS A 211 32.17 -11.83 10.81
CA LYS A 211 32.26 -13.02 11.67
C LYS A 211 30.86 -13.48 12.07
N TRP A 212 30.56 -14.77 11.86
CA TRP A 212 29.36 -15.42 12.36
C TRP A 212 29.59 -15.96 13.77
N LEU A 213 28.65 -15.68 14.67
CA LEU A 213 28.73 -15.95 16.09
C LEU A 213 27.42 -16.54 16.57
N VAL A 214 27.47 -17.36 17.61
CA VAL A 214 26.25 -17.89 18.22
C VAL A 214 25.53 -16.78 18.98
N ALA A 215 24.24 -16.61 18.70
CA ALA A 215 23.39 -15.55 19.21
C ALA A 215 23.49 -15.34 20.73
N ARG A 216 23.54 -16.43 21.50
CA ARG A 216 23.62 -16.38 22.98
C ARG A 216 24.87 -15.69 23.53
N HIS A 217 25.94 -15.61 22.74
CA HIS A 217 27.19 -14.97 23.13
C HIS A 217 27.26 -13.51 22.70
N VAL A 218 26.25 -13.00 22.00
CA VAL A 218 26.23 -11.63 21.50
C VAL A 218 25.21 -10.84 22.31
N LYS A 219 25.61 -9.68 22.84
CA LYS A 219 24.76 -8.77 23.60
C LYS A 219 24.78 -7.39 22.98
N LEU A 220 23.61 -6.74 22.92
CA LEU A 220 23.52 -5.37 22.44
C LEU A 220 24.32 -4.44 23.35
N TYR A 221 25.17 -3.60 22.77
CA TYR A 221 25.88 -2.57 23.50
C TYR A 221 24.92 -1.43 23.82
N ARG A 222 24.70 -1.15 25.11
CA ARG A 222 23.88 -0.03 25.56
C ARG A 222 24.82 1.13 25.90
N VAL A 223 24.83 2.18 25.07
CA VAL A 223 25.48 3.44 25.45
C VAL A 223 24.64 4.04 26.57
N GLN A 224 25.15 4.04 27.80
CA GLN A 224 24.65 4.97 28.82
C GLN A 224 25.04 6.37 28.35
N THR A 225 24.05 7.12 27.86
CA THR A 225 24.26 8.55 27.63
C THR A 225 24.43 9.20 29.00
N GLN A 226 25.41 10.09 29.13
CA GLN A 226 25.87 10.72 30.38
C GLN A 226 24.87 11.76 30.93
N ALA A 227 23.58 11.40 30.97
CA ALA A 227 22.49 12.19 31.54
C ALA A 227 21.84 11.52 32.76
N ASP A 228 22.21 10.27 33.09
CA ASP A 228 21.66 9.47 34.21
C ASP A 228 22.70 9.21 35.32
N ALA A 229 23.60 10.17 35.57
CA ALA A 229 24.51 10.12 36.72
C ALA A 229 24.35 11.36 37.59
N ASP A 230 23.20 11.47 38.25
CA ASP A 230 23.10 12.23 39.51
C ASP A 230 22.08 11.58 40.44
N PRO A 231 22.50 10.96 41.55
CA PRO A 231 21.64 10.76 42.69
C PRO A 231 22.19 11.57 43.87
N LYS A 232 21.72 12.81 44.03
CA LYS A 232 21.86 13.52 45.30
C LYS A 232 20.67 13.24 46.22
N THR A 233 21.05 12.62 47.35
CA THR A 233 20.63 12.90 48.73
C THR A 233 19.62 11.97 49.40
N ARG A 234 20.00 11.62 50.65
CA ARG A 234 19.24 11.15 51.84
C ARG A 234 19.33 9.64 52.09
N GLU A 235 19.71 9.12 53.25
CA GLU A 235 20.03 9.58 54.63
C GLU A 235 20.76 8.35 55.27
N LYS A 236 21.72 8.42 56.21
CA LYS A 236 21.60 8.59 57.68
C LYS A 236 23.03 8.44 58.24
N GLU A 237 23.64 9.45 58.86
CA GLU A 237 23.51 9.95 60.26
C GLU A 237 24.67 9.50 61.17
N VAL A 238 25.28 10.51 61.82
CA VAL A 238 25.85 10.49 63.18
C VAL A 238 27.21 9.77 63.41
N SER A 239 28.29 10.56 63.47
CA SER A 239 29.05 10.78 64.73
C SER A 239 30.25 11.70 64.51
N THR A 240 30.09 12.97 64.89
CA THR A 240 31.18 13.73 65.50
C THR A 240 30.61 14.29 66.80
N GLN A 241 31.02 13.72 67.91
CA GLN A 241 30.88 14.33 69.22
C GLN A 241 32.21 14.22 69.94
N LYS A 242 32.76 15.41 70.21
CA LYS A 242 33.73 15.80 71.26
C LYS A 242 35.15 15.25 71.20
#